data_AF-A0A3M2SIA3-F1
#
_entry.id   AF-A0A3M2SIA3-F1
#
_cell.length_a   1.000
_cell.length_b   1.000
_cell.length_c   1.000
_cell.angle_alpha   90.00
_cell.angle_beta   90.00
_cell.angle_gamma   90.00
#
_symmetry.space_group_name_H-M   'P 1'
#
loop_
_entity.id
_entity.type
_entity.pdbx_description
1 polymer ?
#
loop_
_entity_poly.entity_id
_entity_poly.type
_entity_poly.pdbx_seq_one_letter_code
_entity_poly.pdbx_strand_id
1 'polypeptide(L)'
;MNVSFDPVRCAELHNQLLARAISRIPDVTQEVKRDVFDRWLELPPEKRPFDISEDEPLYTFLSLIDSYKPNDFPLTAEFCQPEPSWFDDNFQELDDRRIILLYVDETDTPKMDGGLYFNLDTDLVCWTRLRGRGRFPSDEKWVPLELALQKALDMWECGKFTWGGETGWYRSKDAVSYVSWTPQDLTTALHHWEYLLEAIQSRLPEGTPRSPLLEPLAVGLVNKFQLGSFAKAFLCAAKRPSFKHVAPGITTFTPETFAATYGAESPTSRRLQIEQDGGFETISLILPSTAVPIPNSDGRHIFDGEDYLPLAEKALYEHPGLYTTFVQPTSDGDGTDLVTAQGAMNPIRFDGSRPWGPGGNIRLEVMLDFWIAHVVNGTWEVGSEGVSTSDNWFTDAQTIEARRLAWTEDCR
;
A
#
# COMPACT_ATOMS: atom_id res chain seq x y z
N MET A 1 19.26 8.99 -4.51
CA MET A 1 20.66 8.58 -4.79
C MET A 1 20.82 8.48 -6.29
N ASN A 2 21.98 8.87 -6.86
CA ASN A 2 22.22 8.79 -8.31
C ASN A 2 22.90 7.44 -8.61
N VAL A 3 22.16 6.34 -8.51
CA VAL A 3 22.65 5.01 -8.88
C VAL A 3 22.48 4.87 -10.38
N SER A 4 23.59 4.74 -11.10
CA SER A 4 23.60 4.44 -12.53
C SER A 4 22.94 3.08 -12.77
N PHE A 5 22.14 2.95 -13.83
CA PHE A 5 21.57 1.67 -14.21
C PHE A 5 22.67 0.64 -14.53
N ASP A 6 22.68 -0.47 -13.78
CA ASP A 6 23.54 -1.63 -14.02
C ASP A 6 22.69 -2.76 -14.64
N PRO A 7 22.79 -2.98 -15.96
CA PRO A 7 21.94 -3.95 -16.65
C PRO A 7 22.22 -5.39 -16.23
N VAL A 8 23.46 -5.71 -15.82
CA VAL A 8 23.82 -7.07 -15.37
C VAL A 8 23.18 -7.34 -14.01
N ARG A 9 23.32 -6.38 -13.09
CA ARG A 9 22.73 -6.49 -11.76
C ARG A 9 21.20 -6.57 -11.82
N CYS A 10 20.54 -5.75 -12.63
CA CYS A 10 19.10 -5.82 -12.83
C CYS A 10 18.67 -7.17 -13.42
N ALA A 11 19.43 -7.73 -14.38
CA ALA A 11 19.12 -9.05 -14.95
C ALA A 11 19.24 -10.17 -13.90
N GLU A 12 20.24 -10.11 -13.02
CA GLU A 12 20.37 -11.04 -11.89
C GLU A 12 19.17 -10.99 -10.95
N LEU A 13 18.69 -9.79 -10.61
CA LEU A 13 17.52 -9.62 -9.74
C LEU A 13 16.24 -10.14 -10.41
N HIS A 14 16.05 -9.84 -11.69
CA HIS A 14 14.94 -10.37 -12.48
C HIS A 14 14.96 -11.91 -12.51
N ASN A 15 16.10 -12.52 -12.81
CA ASN A 15 16.23 -13.98 -12.89
C ASN A 15 16.00 -14.65 -11.53
N GLN A 16 16.39 -13.99 -10.43
CA GLN A 16 16.04 -14.45 -9.07
C GLN A 16 14.54 -14.40 -8.80
N LEU A 17 13.86 -13.32 -9.21
CA LEU A 17 12.39 -13.23 -9.12
C LEU A 17 11.73 -14.35 -9.91
N LEU A 18 12.15 -14.56 -11.16
CA LEU A 18 11.61 -15.60 -12.02
C LEU A 18 11.79 -16.98 -11.38
N ALA A 19 12.99 -17.29 -10.88
CA ALA A 19 13.27 -18.54 -10.20
C ALA A 19 12.33 -18.78 -9.00
N ARG A 20 12.03 -17.75 -8.21
CA ARG A 20 11.02 -17.85 -7.12
C ARG A 20 9.61 -18.05 -7.67
N ALA A 21 9.26 -17.28 -8.70
CA ALA A 21 7.95 -17.25 -9.34
C ALA A 21 7.60 -18.52 -10.12
N ILE A 22 8.59 -19.38 -10.44
CA ILE A 22 8.35 -20.68 -11.11
C ILE A 22 8.76 -21.88 -10.24
N SER A 23 9.25 -21.64 -9.03
CA SER A 23 9.82 -22.68 -8.14
C SER A 23 8.89 -23.85 -7.79
N ARG A 24 7.57 -23.66 -7.92
CA ARG A 24 6.55 -24.69 -7.63
C ARG A 24 6.00 -25.38 -8.87
N ILE A 25 6.38 -24.95 -10.08
CA ILE A 25 5.87 -25.52 -11.31
C ILE A 25 6.72 -26.75 -11.68
N PRO A 26 6.10 -27.94 -11.86
CA PRO A 26 6.82 -29.13 -12.28
C PRO A 26 7.41 -28.97 -13.70
N ASP A 27 8.57 -29.57 -13.95
CA ASP A 27 9.23 -29.65 -15.27
C ASP A 27 9.61 -28.30 -15.93
N VAL A 28 9.74 -27.24 -15.12
CA VAL A 28 9.99 -25.84 -15.53
C VAL A 28 11.16 -25.61 -16.48
N THR A 29 12.23 -26.39 -16.36
CA THR A 29 13.52 -26.11 -17.04
C THR A 29 13.43 -26.14 -18.57
N GLN A 30 12.42 -26.80 -19.15
CA GLN A 30 12.26 -26.86 -20.61
C GLN A 30 11.60 -25.61 -21.20
N GLU A 31 10.94 -24.80 -20.36
CA GLU A 31 10.14 -23.65 -20.78
C GLU A 31 10.80 -22.30 -20.43
N VAL A 32 11.92 -22.32 -19.71
CA VAL A 32 12.72 -21.12 -19.43
C VAL A 32 13.64 -20.83 -20.62
N LYS A 33 13.56 -19.61 -21.16
CA LYS A 33 14.35 -19.16 -22.31
C LYS A 33 14.89 -17.75 -22.09
N ARG A 34 16.07 -17.51 -22.63
CA ARG A 34 16.67 -16.18 -22.74
C ARG A 34 16.47 -15.68 -24.16
N ASP A 35 15.25 -15.23 -24.45
CA ASP A 35 14.82 -14.86 -25.80
C ASP A 35 14.00 -13.56 -25.84
N VAL A 36 13.96 -12.77 -24.75
CA VAL A 36 13.12 -11.57 -24.69
C VAL A 36 13.51 -10.56 -25.78
N PHE A 37 14.81 -10.32 -25.98
CA PHE A 37 15.27 -9.42 -27.03
C PHE A 37 15.05 -9.99 -28.45
N ASP A 38 15.25 -11.29 -28.66
CA ASP A 38 14.96 -11.93 -29.94
C ASP A 38 13.48 -11.78 -30.31
N ARG A 39 12.58 -11.99 -29.33
CA ARG A 39 11.13 -11.80 -29.51
C ARG A 39 10.76 -10.35 -29.81
N TRP A 40 11.51 -9.38 -29.28
CA TRP A 40 11.36 -7.97 -29.68
C TRP A 40 11.71 -7.78 -31.15
N LEU A 41 12.85 -8.28 -31.62
CA LEU A 41 13.28 -8.14 -33.02
C LEU A 41 12.32 -8.80 -34.03
N GLU A 42 11.65 -9.88 -33.62
CA GLU A 42 10.63 -10.57 -34.42
C GLU A 42 9.33 -9.76 -34.57
N LEU A 43 9.10 -8.73 -33.75
CA LEU A 43 7.90 -7.92 -33.87
C LEU A 43 7.88 -7.08 -35.16
N PRO A 44 6.68 -6.87 -35.73
CA PRO A 44 6.51 -5.93 -36.82
C PRO A 44 7.02 -4.52 -36.47
N PRO A 45 7.57 -3.75 -37.43
CA PRO A 45 8.09 -2.39 -37.17
C PRO A 45 7.07 -1.45 -36.52
N GLU A 46 5.78 -1.59 -36.82
CA GLU A 46 4.71 -0.80 -36.21
C GLU A 46 4.51 -1.04 -34.71
N LYS A 47 5.05 -2.15 -34.17
CA LYS A 47 5.08 -2.44 -32.73
C LYS A 47 6.45 -2.17 -32.10
N ARG A 48 7.36 -1.56 -32.88
CA ARG A 48 8.71 -1.18 -32.47
C ARG A 48 8.93 0.32 -32.74
N PRO A 49 8.32 1.20 -31.93
CA PRO A 49 8.38 2.64 -32.17
C PRO A 49 9.79 3.23 -32.05
N PHE A 50 10.73 2.53 -31.40
CA PHE A 50 12.14 2.88 -31.35
C PHE A 50 13.01 1.64 -31.53
N ASP A 51 14.22 1.85 -32.05
CA ASP A 51 15.28 0.86 -32.05
C ASP A 51 16.00 0.88 -30.70
N ILE A 52 16.38 -0.30 -30.20
CA ILE A 52 17.22 -0.46 -29.01
C ILE A 52 18.61 -0.86 -29.53
N SER A 53 19.57 0.06 -29.50
CA SER A 53 20.94 -0.18 -29.99
C SER A 53 21.69 -1.16 -29.09
N GLU A 54 22.66 -1.90 -29.64
CA GLU A 54 23.56 -2.79 -28.87
C GLU A 54 24.37 -2.03 -27.79
N ASP A 55 24.58 -0.73 -27.99
CA ASP A 55 25.28 0.15 -27.05
C ASP A 55 24.39 0.63 -25.88
N GLU A 56 23.06 0.43 -25.96
CA GLU A 56 22.14 0.86 -24.90
C GLU A 56 22.16 -0.16 -23.74
N PRO A 57 22.18 0.31 -22.47
CA PRO A 57 22.11 -0.59 -21.31
C PRO A 57 20.92 -1.55 -21.34
N LEU A 58 19.77 -1.09 -21.85
CA LEU A 58 18.56 -1.90 -21.98
C LEU A 58 18.77 -3.12 -22.91
N TYR A 59 19.57 -3.01 -23.97
CA TYR A 59 19.93 -4.15 -24.81
C TYR A 59 20.60 -5.25 -23.99
N THR A 60 21.59 -4.86 -23.18
CA THR A 60 22.34 -5.79 -22.33
C THR A 60 21.40 -6.46 -21.33
N PHE A 61 20.52 -5.69 -20.69
CA PHE A 61 19.55 -6.22 -19.75
C PHE A 61 18.59 -7.24 -20.40
N LEU A 62 17.93 -6.87 -21.51
CA LEU A 62 16.97 -7.74 -22.22
C LEU A 62 17.63 -9.00 -22.79
N SER A 63 18.93 -8.94 -23.12
CA SER A 63 19.71 -10.09 -23.59
C SER A 63 20.13 -11.04 -22.48
N LEU A 64 20.07 -10.63 -21.21
CA LEU A 64 20.52 -11.42 -20.05
C LEU A 64 19.38 -11.99 -19.21
N ILE A 65 18.17 -11.46 -19.33
CA ILE A 65 17.01 -11.96 -18.59
C ILE A 65 16.46 -13.25 -19.18
N ASP A 66 16.11 -14.16 -18.28
CA ASP A 66 15.37 -15.37 -18.58
C ASP A 66 13.87 -15.05 -18.56
N SER A 67 13.06 -15.78 -19.31
CA SER A 67 11.60 -15.69 -19.31
C SER A 67 11.00 -17.09 -19.35
N TYR A 68 9.83 -17.27 -18.76
CA TYR A 68 9.12 -18.55 -18.69
C TYR A 68 7.91 -18.56 -19.62
N LYS A 69 7.58 -19.69 -20.25
CA LYS A 69 6.31 -19.82 -21.00
C LYS A 69 5.19 -20.36 -20.11
N PRO A 70 4.01 -19.72 -20.08
CA PRO A 70 3.49 -18.73 -21.04
C PRO A 70 4.06 -17.32 -20.86
N ASN A 71 4.13 -16.55 -21.95
CA ASN A 71 4.83 -15.27 -21.96
C ASN A 71 4.23 -14.20 -21.01
N ASP A 72 2.95 -14.30 -20.66
CA ASP A 72 2.25 -13.39 -19.75
C ASP A 72 2.30 -13.85 -18.28
N PHE A 73 3.22 -14.77 -17.96
CA PHE A 73 3.37 -15.33 -16.62
C PHE A 73 3.65 -14.23 -15.57
N PRO A 74 2.93 -14.24 -14.43
CA PRO A 74 3.19 -13.36 -13.30
C PRO A 74 4.60 -13.54 -12.74
N LEU A 75 5.44 -12.50 -12.84
CA LEU A 75 6.76 -12.52 -12.22
C LEU A 75 6.65 -12.29 -10.71
N THR A 76 5.70 -11.46 -10.31
CA THR A 76 5.36 -11.16 -8.91
C THR A 76 3.85 -11.18 -8.73
N ALA A 77 3.38 -10.92 -7.51
CA ALA A 77 1.96 -10.68 -7.32
C ALA A 77 1.49 -9.36 -7.97
N GLU A 78 2.42 -8.46 -8.29
CA GLU A 78 2.11 -7.10 -8.75
C GLU A 78 2.30 -6.93 -10.26
N PHE A 79 3.23 -7.66 -10.90
CA PHE A 79 3.49 -7.52 -12.33
C PHE A 79 3.93 -8.82 -13.03
N CYS A 80 3.64 -8.88 -14.33
CA CYS A 80 4.10 -9.91 -15.25
C CYS A 80 5.58 -9.75 -15.62
N GLN A 81 6.20 -10.81 -16.10
CA GLN A 81 7.51 -10.73 -16.75
C GLN A 81 7.47 -9.88 -18.04
N PRO A 82 8.62 -9.40 -18.56
CA PRO A 82 8.67 -8.64 -19.79
C PRO A 82 8.14 -9.43 -21.00
N GLU A 83 7.15 -8.86 -21.66
CA GLU A 83 6.57 -9.35 -22.90
C GLU A 83 6.70 -8.26 -23.97
N PRO A 84 7.60 -8.43 -24.96
CA PRO A 84 7.89 -7.41 -25.97
C PRO A 84 6.67 -6.87 -26.70
N SER A 85 5.63 -7.68 -26.92
CA SER A 85 4.39 -7.22 -27.57
C SER A 85 3.60 -6.18 -26.76
N TRP A 86 3.99 -5.94 -25.50
CA TRP A 86 3.41 -4.94 -24.60
C TRP A 86 4.32 -3.72 -24.38
N PHE A 87 5.54 -3.69 -24.91
CA PHE A 87 6.46 -2.55 -24.71
C PHE A 87 5.89 -1.25 -25.28
N ASP A 88 5.14 -1.34 -26.38
CA ASP A 88 4.38 -0.25 -26.97
C ASP A 88 2.87 -0.48 -26.83
N ASP A 89 2.27 0.14 -25.81
CA ASP A 89 0.83 0.10 -25.54
C ASP A 89 0.14 1.42 -25.92
N ASN A 90 0.58 2.04 -27.03
CA ASN A 90 0.03 3.27 -27.61
C ASN A 90 0.11 4.53 -26.70
N PHE A 91 0.98 4.53 -25.69
CA PHE A 91 1.15 5.68 -24.79
C PHE A 91 2.08 6.76 -25.33
N GLN A 92 2.75 6.52 -26.46
CA GLN A 92 3.62 7.51 -27.12
C GLN A 92 2.88 8.78 -27.56
N GLU A 93 1.55 8.73 -27.67
CA GLU A 93 0.73 9.94 -27.95
C GLU A 93 0.57 10.85 -26.72
N LEU A 94 0.92 10.37 -25.53
CA LEU A 94 0.76 11.09 -24.25
C LEU A 94 2.06 11.78 -23.79
N ASP A 95 3.21 11.37 -24.32
CA ASP A 95 4.52 11.81 -23.86
C ASP A 95 5.56 11.73 -24.97
N ASP A 96 6.39 12.76 -25.09
CA ASP A 96 7.44 12.84 -26.12
C ASP A 96 8.71 12.05 -25.76
N ARG A 97 8.82 11.51 -24.53
CA ARG A 97 9.97 10.73 -24.05
C ARG A 97 9.98 9.31 -24.64
N ARG A 98 11.16 8.71 -24.80
CA ARG A 98 11.29 7.30 -25.21
C ARG A 98 10.98 6.38 -24.03
N ILE A 99 9.73 5.95 -23.89
CA ILE A 99 9.27 5.11 -22.77
C ILE A 99 8.75 3.77 -23.25
N ILE A 100 9.02 2.70 -22.50
CA ILE A 100 8.38 1.38 -22.67
C ILE A 100 7.65 0.93 -21.43
N LEU A 101 6.61 0.11 -21.62
CA LEU A 101 6.03 -0.67 -20.54
C LEU A 101 6.84 -1.97 -20.36
N LEU A 102 7.80 -1.96 -19.44
CA LEU A 102 8.74 -3.06 -19.26
C LEU A 102 8.13 -4.24 -18.50
N TYR A 103 7.33 -3.96 -17.47
CA TYR A 103 6.58 -4.97 -16.72
C TYR A 103 5.11 -4.55 -16.62
N VAL A 104 4.20 -5.40 -17.09
CA VAL A 104 2.77 -5.10 -17.10
C VAL A 104 2.12 -5.39 -15.75
N ASP A 105 1.14 -4.57 -15.38
CA ASP A 105 0.36 -4.69 -14.15
C ASP A 105 -0.43 -6.02 -14.09
N GLU A 106 -0.18 -6.82 -13.06
CA GLU A 106 -0.88 -8.08 -12.78
C GLU A 106 -2.04 -7.90 -11.78
N THR A 107 -2.20 -6.69 -11.24
CA THR A 107 -3.20 -6.38 -10.21
C THR A 107 -4.52 -5.85 -10.78
N ASP A 108 -4.57 -5.52 -12.06
CA ASP A 108 -5.77 -5.03 -12.74
C ASP A 108 -6.26 -6.00 -13.83
N THR A 109 -7.57 -6.02 -14.08
CA THR A 109 -8.19 -6.82 -15.13
C THR A 109 -9.18 -5.99 -15.95
N PRO A 110 -8.99 -5.87 -17.29
CA PRO A 110 -7.90 -6.48 -18.08
C PRO A 110 -6.54 -5.85 -17.77
N LYS A 111 -5.44 -6.60 -17.95
CA LYS A 111 -4.03 -6.24 -17.66
C LYS A 111 -3.47 -5.06 -18.48
N MET A 112 -4.30 -4.15 -18.99
CA MET A 112 -3.94 -3.12 -19.98
C MET A 112 -4.15 -1.70 -19.45
N ASP A 113 -3.83 -1.47 -18.17
CA ASP A 113 -3.86 -0.14 -17.55
C ASP A 113 -2.54 0.22 -16.86
N GLY A 114 -1.42 -0.23 -17.39
CA GLY A 114 -0.08 0.22 -17.00
C GLY A 114 0.77 -0.85 -16.33
N GLY A 115 1.63 -0.41 -15.42
CA GLY A 115 2.67 -1.23 -14.80
C GLY A 115 3.95 -0.44 -14.56
N LEU A 116 5.10 -1.11 -14.66
CA LEU A 116 6.41 -0.50 -14.50
C LEU A 116 6.96 -0.07 -15.86
N TYR A 117 6.95 1.24 -16.09
CA TYR A 117 7.50 1.86 -17.29
C TYR A 117 8.99 2.11 -17.14
N PHE A 118 9.74 2.02 -18.23
CA PHE A 118 11.17 2.32 -18.31
C PHE A 118 11.40 3.45 -19.30
N ASN A 119 12.13 4.49 -18.89
CA ASN A 119 12.51 5.61 -19.72
C ASN A 119 13.91 5.37 -20.30
N LEU A 120 13.99 5.20 -21.62
CA LEU A 120 15.22 4.93 -22.35
C LEU A 120 16.19 6.13 -22.38
N ASP A 121 15.71 7.34 -22.09
CA ASP A 121 16.55 8.54 -22.07
C ASP A 121 17.26 8.74 -20.72
N THR A 122 16.71 8.18 -19.64
CA THR A 122 17.23 8.37 -18.27
C THR A 122 17.63 7.08 -17.58
N ASP A 123 17.31 5.91 -18.16
CA ASP A 123 17.46 4.59 -17.55
C ASP A 123 16.76 4.42 -16.19
N LEU A 124 15.63 5.11 -16.02
CA LEU A 124 14.83 5.05 -14.79
C LEU A 124 13.48 4.41 -15.06
N VAL A 125 12.85 3.93 -13.99
CA VAL A 125 11.51 3.36 -14.02
C VAL A 125 10.51 4.12 -13.18
N CYS A 126 9.24 3.99 -13.56
CA CYS A 126 8.14 4.47 -12.75
C CYS A 126 6.92 3.56 -12.91
N TRP A 127 6.32 3.20 -11.79
CA TRP A 127 5.03 2.54 -11.76
C TRP A 127 3.90 3.57 -11.91
N THR A 128 3.01 3.35 -12.88
CA THR A 128 1.82 4.18 -13.03
C THR A 128 0.70 3.46 -13.78
N ARG A 129 -0.52 3.98 -13.63
CA ARG A 129 -1.69 3.61 -14.43
C ARG A 129 -2.16 4.82 -15.23
N LEU A 130 -2.15 4.72 -16.55
CA LEU A 130 -2.31 5.88 -17.42
C LEU A 130 -3.77 6.21 -17.74
N ARG A 131 -4.70 5.25 -17.74
CA ARG A 131 -6.13 5.56 -18.00
C ARG A 131 -6.75 6.47 -16.92
N GLY A 132 -6.15 6.54 -15.73
CA GLY A 132 -6.57 7.43 -14.65
C GLY A 132 -5.88 8.80 -14.61
N ARG A 133 -4.58 8.88 -14.92
CA ARG A 133 -3.79 10.12 -14.79
C ARG A 133 -3.64 10.92 -16.09
N GLY A 134 -3.72 10.27 -17.26
CA GLY A 134 -3.53 10.90 -18.57
C GLY A 134 -2.11 11.46 -18.84
N ARG A 135 -1.18 11.35 -17.88
CA ARG A 135 0.22 11.75 -18.00
C ARG A 135 1.12 10.97 -17.05
N PHE A 136 2.38 10.84 -17.43
CA PHE A 136 3.43 10.34 -16.54
C PHE A 136 3.82 11.37 -15.46
N PRO A 137 4.36 10.91 -14.31
CA PRO A 137 4.88 11.82 -13.29
C PRO A 137 6.18 12.51 -13.75
N SER A 138 6.54 13.58 -13.03
CA SER A 138 7.81 14.30 -13.20
C SER A 138 9.01 13.38 -12.98
N ASP A 139 10.11 13.63 -13.69
CA ASP A 139 11.34 12.80 -13.65
C ASP A 139 11.89 12.59 -12.22
N GLU A 140 11.66 13.53 -11.31
CA GLU A 140 12.06 13.44 -9.90
C GLU A 140 11.38 12.29 -9.13
N LYS A 141 10.28 11.74 -9.67
CA LYS A 141 9.53 10.62 -9.08
C LYS A 141 9.95 9.27 -9.67
N TRP A 142 10.83 9.25 -10.67
CA TRP A 142 11.32 8.02 -11.28
C TRP A 142 12.49 7.46 -10.45
N VAL A 143 12.64 6.14 -10.42
CA VAL A 143 13.62 5.44 -9.59
C VAL A 143 14.45 4.45 -10.41
N PRO A 144 15.64 4.03 -9.96
CA PRO A 144 16.41 3.00 -10.65
C PRO A 144 15.64 1.67 -10.75
N LEU A 145 15.76 0.96 -11.89
CA LEU A 145 15.17 -0.37 -12.06
C LEU A 145 15.65 -1.37 -10.99
N GLU A 146 16.91 -1.26 -10.56
CA GLU A 146 17.48 -2.06 -9.49
C GLU A 146 16.65 -1.96 -8.20
N LEU A 147 16.24 -0.74 -7.81
CA LEU A 147 15.41 -0.53 -6.63
C LEU A 147 14.08 -1.25 -6.77
N ALA A 148 13.42 -1.14 -7.93
CA ALA A 148 12.11 -1.76 -8.13
C ALA A 148 12.17 -3.30 -8.08
N LEU A 149 13.18 -3.90 -8.71
CA LEU A 149 13.37 -5.35 -8.68
C LEU A 149 13.81 -5.85 -7.29
N GLN A 150 14.65 -5.09 -6.58
CA GLN A 150 15.04 -5.40 -5.21
C GLN A 150 13.82 -5.35 -4.28
N LYS A 151 12.96 -4.33 -4.41
CA LYS A 151 11.71 -4.22 -3.63
C LYS A 151 10.80 -5.42 -3.84
N ALA A 152 10.63 -5.86 -5.09
CA ALA A 152 9.89 -7.08 -5.38
C ALA A 152 10.51 -8.35 -4.76
N LEU A 153 11.84 -8.44 -4.67
CA LEU A 153 12.52 -9.55 -3.98
C LEU A 153 12.32 -9.47 -2.46
N ASP A 154 12.44 -8.29 -1.88
CA ASP A 154 12.20 -8.05 -0.45
C ASP A 154 10.77 -8.48 -0.06
N MET A 155 9.79 -8.28 -0.95
CA MET A 155 8.41 -8.75 -0.76
C MET A 155 8.30 -10.29 -0.72
N TRP A 156 9.10 -11.02 -1.49
CA TRP A 156 9.21 -12.47 -1.33
C TRP A 156 9.91 -12.84 -0.01
N GLU A 157 10.96 -12.12 0.38
CA GLU A 157 11.76 -12.43 1.57
C GLU A 157 11.00 -12.21 2.87
N CYS A 158 10.20 -11.14 2.94
CA CYS A 158 9.34 -10.88 4.08
C CYS A 158 8.03 -11.70 4.05
N GLY A 159 7.80 -12.51 3.00
CA GLY A 159 6.64 -13.40 2.89
C GLY A 159 5.35 -12.72 2.43
N LYS A 160 5.44 -11.49 1.90
CA LYS A 160 4.31 -10.80 1.25
C LYS A 160 3.96 -11.42 -0.10
N PHE A 161 4.95 -11.94 -0.83
CA PHE A 161 4.70 -12.76 -2.02
C PHE A 161 4.86 -14.23 -1.67
N THR A 162 3.83 -15.03 -2.00
CA THR A 162 3.81 -16.47 -1.75
C THR A 162 3.10 -17.22 -2.85
N TRP A 163 3.27 -18.54 -2.89
CA TRP A 163 2.51 -19.41 -3.78
C TRP A 163 1.19 -19.84 -3.14
N GLY A 164 0.09 -19.70 -3.88
CA GLY A 164 -1.23 -20.19 -3.45
C GLY A 164 -1.76 -19.53 -2.17
N GLY A 165 -1.34 -18.28 -1.93
CA GLY A 165 -1.72 -17.47 -0.77
C GLY A 165 -3.18 -17.02 -0.77
N GLU A 166 -3.60 -16.38 0.33
CA GLU A 166 -5.01 -16.07 0.70
C GLU A 166 -5.78 -15.10 -0.21
N THR A 167 -5.18 -14.54 -1.26
CA THR A 167 -5.85 -13.45 -1.99
C THR A 167 -6.92 -13.91 -2.96
N GLY A 168 -8.16 -13.83 -2.48
CA GLY A 168 -9.34 -13.45 -3.25
C GLY A 168 -9.80 -14.42 -4.35
N TRP A 169 -11.05 -14.28 -4.76
CA TRP A 169 -11.73 -15.08 -5.78
C TRP A 169 -11.09 -15.02 -7.18
N TYR A 170 -10.02 -14.23 -7.38
CA TYR A 170 -9.43 -13.96 -8.68
C TYR A 170 -8.13 -14.72 -8.97
N ARG A 171 -7.42 -15.28 -7.97
CA ARG A 171 -6.13 -15.93 -8.22
C ARG A 171 -6.15 -17.43 -8.03
N SER A 172 -5.60 -18.14 -9.02
CA SER A 172 -5.39 -19.58 -8.95
C SER A 172 -4.50 -19.94 -7.77
N LYS A 173 -4.75 -21.09 -7.14
CA LYS A 173 -3.83 -21.68 -6.15
C LYS A 173 -2.45 -22.00 -6.75
N ASP A 174 -2.38 -22.03 -8.08
CA ASP A 174 -1.19 -22.29 -8.88
C ASP A 174 -0.55 -21.00 -9.42
N ALA A 175 -0.67 -19.88 -8.69
CA ALA A 175 -0.07 -18.60 -9.04
C ALA A 175 0.64 -17.93 -7.85
N VAL A 176 1.46 -16.93 -8.17
CA VAL A 176 2.04 -16.01 -7.18
C VAL A 176 0.92 -15.10 -6.63
N SER A 177 0.76 -15.13 -5.32
CA SER A 177 -0.26 -14.39 -4.57
C SER A 177 0.38 -13.38 -3.64
N TYR A 178 -0.39 -12.34 -3.33
CA TYR A 178 -0.06 -11.38 -2.29
C TYR A 178 -0.55 -11.91 -0.93
N VAL A 179 0.11 -11.53 0.16
CA VAL A 179 -0.33 -11.80 1.53
C VAL A 179 -0.60 -10.46 2.18
N SER A 180 -1.86 -10.23 2.57
CA SER A 180 -2.33 -8.92 3.06
C SER A 180 -1.50 -8.44 4.26
N TRP A 181 -1.15 -9.33 5.19
CA TRP A 181 -0.24 -9.02 6.29
C TRP A 181 0.49 -10.25 6.80
N THR A 182 1.65 -10.03 7.40
CA THR A 182 2.53 -11.05 7.96
C THR A 182 2.67 -10.86 9.47
N PRO A 183 3.08 -11.88 10.25
CA PRO A 183 3.37 -11.72 11.68
C PRO A 183 4.38 -10.60 11.98
N GLN A 184 5.29 -10.33 11.05
CA GLN A 184 6.26 -9.24 11.16
C GLN A 184 5.58 -7.86 11.08
N ASP A 185 4.55 -7.71 10.23
CA ASP A 185 3.78 -6.45 10.13
C ASP A 185 3.08 -6.13 11.43
N LEU A 186 2.43 -7.15 12.04
CA LEU A 186 1.80 -7.00 13.35
C LEU A 186 2.84 -6.63 14.42
N THR A 187 3.98 -7.32 14.45
CA THR A 187 5.05 -7.05 15.42
C THR A 187 5.58 -5.62 15.28
N THR A 188 5.76 -5.15 14.04
CA THR A 188 6.24 -3.80 13.73
C THR A 188 5.19 -2.76 14.15
N ALA A 189 3.93 -2.94 13.75
CA ALA A 189 2.85 -2.04 14.16
C ALA A 189 2.69 -1.95 15.69
N LEU A 190 2.80 -3.07 16.41
CA LEU A 190 2.76 -3.10 17.88
C LEU A 190 3.94 -2.37 18.51
N HIS A 191 5.15 -2.51 17.94
CA HIS A 191 6.33 -1.80 18.42
C HIS A 191 6.16 -0.28 18.30
N HIS A 192 5.72 0.21 17.15
CA HIS A 192 5.47 1.62 16.91
C HIS A 192 4.31 2.15 17.77
N TRP A 193 3.29 1.32 17.98
CA TRP A 193 2.20 1.63 18.89
C TRP A 193 2.70 1.84 20.32
N GLU A 194 3.49 0.90 20.86
CA GLU A 194 4.08 1.02 22.20
C GLU A 194 4.97 2.27 22.31
N TYR A 195 5.79 2.54 21.29
CA TYR A 195 6.65 3.72 21.27
C TYR A 195 5.84 5.03 21.25
N LEU A 196 4.73 5.09 20.50
CA LEU A 196 3.82 6.23 20.54
C LEU A 196 3.26 6.45 21.96
N LEU A 197 2.82 5.38 22.63
CA LEU A 197 2.29 5.49 23.98
C LEU A 197 3.35 6.01 24.95
N GLU A 198 4.59 5.52 24.86
CA GLU A 198 5.72 6.01 25.66
C GLU A 198 6.07 7.47 25.37
N ALA A 199 6.06 7.87 24.10
CA ALA A 199 6.33 9.23 23.67
C ALA A 199 5.31 10.23 24.23
N ILE A 200 4.04 9.82 24.32
CA ILE A 200 2.97 10.62 24.95
C ILE A 200 3.12 10.61 26.48
N GLN A 201 3.31 9.44 27.11
CA GLN A 201 3.43 9.33 28.57
C GLN A 201 4.59 10.14 29.15
N SER A 202 5.72 10.17 28.44
CA SER A 202 6.90 10.95 28.84
C SER A 202 6.68 12.46 28.79
N ARG A 203 5.69 12.93 28.02
CA ARG A 203 5.33 14.35 27.85
C ARG A 203 4.10 14.78 28.63
N LEU A 204 3.47 13.88 29.39
CA LEU A 204 2.36 14.25 30.27
C LEU A 204 2.81 15.33 31.30
N PRO A 205 1.95 16.32 31.62
CA PRO A 205 2.26 17.38 32.57
C PRO A 205 2.67 16.86 33.96
N GLU A 206 3.53 17.61 34.65
CA GLU A 206 3.93 17.31 36.02
C GLU A 206 2.69 17.22 36.94
N GLY A 207 2.64 16.17 37.76
CA GLY A 207 1.51 15.89 38.65
C GLY A 207 0.40 15.03 38.03
N THR A 208 0.45 14.73 36.73
CA THR A 208 -0.45 13.74 36.11
C THR A 208 0.01 12.32 36.50
N PRO A 209 -0.86 11.48 37.09
CA PRO A 209 -0.50 10.10 37.43
C PRO A 209 -0.11 9.31 36.19
N ARG A 210 1.14 8.84 36.14
CA ARG A 210 1.63 7.93 35.10
C ARG A 210 1.21 6.50 35.45
N SER A 211 -0.06 6.23 35.23
CA SER A 211 -0.62 4.89 35.39
C SER A 211 0.01 3.92 34.38
N PRO A 212 0.17 2.64 34.73
CA PRO A 212 0.64 1.64 33.79
C PRO A 212 -0.32 1.52 32.61
N LEU A 213 0.22 1.09 31.47
CA LEU A 213 -0.60 0.69 30.34
C LEU A 213 -1.56 -0.43 30.75
N LEU A 214 -2.77 -0.38 30.21
CA LEU A 214 -3.82 -1.35 30.47
C LEU A 214 -3.71 -2.54 29.52
N GLU A 215 -4.23 -3.69 29.95
CA GLU A 215 -4.27 -4.90 29.15
C GLU A 215 -5.06 -4.70 27.84
N PRO A 216 -4.66 -5.37 26.74
CA PRO A 216 -5.37 -5.36 25.45
C PRO A 216 -6.84 -5.80 25.56
N LEU A 217 -7.59 -5.68 24.46
CA LEU A 217 -8.96 -6.19 24.43
C LEU A 217 -8.95 -7.73 24.50
N ALA A 218 -9.89 -8.29 25.26
CA ALA A 218 -10.00 -9.73 25.40
C ALA A 218 -10.37 -10.38 24.06
N VAL A 219 -9.64 -11.44 23.68
CA VAL A 219 -9.90 -12.23 22.45
C VAL A 219 -11.35 -12.66 22.34
N GLY A 220 -11.95 -13.12 23.45
CA GLY A 220 -13.35 -13.55 23.50
C GLY A 220 -14.37 -12.42 23.30
N LEU A 221 -13.98 -11.15 23.49
CA LEU A 221 -14.80 -9.98 23.16
C LEU A 221 -14.66 -9.62 21.67
N VAL A 222 -13.43 -9.53 21.17
CA VAL A 222 -13.14 -9.16 19.78
C VAL A 222 -13.74 -10.17 18.80
N ASN A 223 -13.66 -11.47 19.11
CA ASN A 223 -14.21 -12.54 18.26
C ASN A 223 -15.74 -12.59 18.19
N LYS A 224 -16.47 -11.76 18.95
CA LYS A 224 -17.93 -11.63 18.82
C LYS A 224 -18.36 -10.85 17.58
N PHE A 225 -17.44 -10.11 16.97
CA PHE A 225 -17.73 -9.17 15.89
C PHE A 225 -16.92 -9.52 14.64
N GLN A 226 -17.45 -9.11 13.48
CA GLN A 226 -16.81 -9.31 12.20
C GLN A 226 -15.81 -8.17 11.93
N LEU A 227 -14.52 -8.50 12.01
CA LEU A 227 -13.39 -7.61 11.77
C LEU A 227 -12.38 -8.32 10.88
N GLY A 228 -11.60 -7.52 10.15
CA GLY A 228 -10.42 -7.96 9.40
C GLY A 228 -9.41 -8.66 10.30
N SER A 229 -8.63 -9.56 9.71
CA SER A 229 -7.80 -10.50 10.45
C SER A 229 -6.65 -9.78 11.17
N PHE A 230 -6.03 -8.81 10.49
CA PHE A 230 -5.03 -7.92 11.10
C PHE A 230 -5.61 -7.10 12.25
N ALA A 231 -6.78 -6.47 12.06
CA ALA A 231 -7.42 -5.65 13.10
C ALA A 231 -7.71 -6.46 14.37
N LYS A 232 -8.20 -7.70 14.23
CA LYS A 232 -8.39 -8.61 15.37
C LYS A 232 -7.09 -8.88 16.09
N ALA A 233 -6.03 -9.22 15.35
CA ALA A 233 -4.73 -9.52 15.92
C ALA A 233 -4.13 -8.31 16.65
N PHE A 234 -4.20 -7.12 16.04
CA PHE A 234 -3.75 -5.87 16.64
C PHE A 234 -4.53 -5.53 17.91
N LEU A 235 -5.87 -5.51 17.86
CA LEU A 235 -6.70 -5.14 19.03
C LEU A 235 -6.55 -6.10 20.23
N CYS A 236 -6.24 -7.37 19.96
CA CYS A 236 -6.00 -8.37 21.00
C CYS A 236 -4.58 -8.32 21.60
N ALA A 237 -3.64 -7.62 20.96
CA ALA A 237 -2.25 -7.55 21.37
C ALA A 237 -1.81 -6.14 21.81
N ALA A 238 -2.43 -5.10 21.26
CA ALA A 238 -2.11 -3.71 21.53
C ALA A 238 -2.50 -3.31 22.96
N LYS A 239 -1.51 -2.93 23.76
CA LYS A 239 -1.75 -2.35 25.09
C LYS A 239 -2.58 -1.07 24.97
N ARG A 240 -3.41 -0.80 25.97
CA ARG A 240 -4.26 0.39 25.97
C ARG A 240 -3.64 1.49 26.84
N PRO A 241 -3.67 2.75 26.43
CA PRO A 241 -3.20 3.87 27.24
C PRO A 241 -4.06 4.03 28.50
N SER A 242 -3.45 4.61 29.52
CA SER A 242 -4.16 5.09 30.72
C SER A 242 -4.70 6.51 30.56
N PHE A 243 -4.38 7.16 29.44
CA PHE A 243 -4.84 8.48 29.03
C PHE A 243 -5.78 8.34 27.83
N LYS A 244 -6.48 9.42 27.48
CA LYS A 244 -7.61 9.36 26.54
C LYS A 244 -7.19 9.47 25.08
N HIS A 245 -6.32 10.42 24.74
CA HIS A 245 -6.06 10.81 23.35
C HIS A 245 -4.67 10.41 22.87
N VAL A 246 -4.60 9.70 21.75
CA VAL A 246 -3.35 9.22 21.13
C VAL A 246 -2.95 10.02 19.88
N ALA A 247 -3.90 10.74 19.29
CA ALA A 247 -3.72 11.71 18.22
C ALA A 247 -4.84 12.76 18.32
N PRO A 248 -4.82 13.86 17.55
CA PRO A 248 -5.84 14.92 17.62
C PRO A 248 -7.27 14.37 17.45
N GLY A 249 -8.04 14.32 18.54
CA GLY A 249 -9.40 13.78 18.55
C GLY A 249 -9.55 12.25 18.40
N ILE A 250 -8.44 11.49 18.40
CA ILE A 250 -8.42 10.02 18.29
C ILE A 250 -8.13 9.40 19.66
N THR A 251 -8.86 8.36 20.01
CA THR A 251 -8.79 7.63 21.28
C THR A 251 -8.63 6.12 21.01
N THR A 252 -8.46 5.36 22.07
CA THR A 252 -8.49 3.89 22.04
C THR A 252 -9.80 3.34 22.57
N PHE A 253 -10.15 2.13 22.17
CA PHE A 253 -11.29 1.42 22.74
C PHE A 253 -11.05 0.99 24.20
N THR A 254 -12.08 1.17 25.02
CA THR A 254 -12.32 0.32 26.20
C THR A 254 -13.17 -0.90 25.81
N PRO A 255 -13.21 -1.98 26.62
CA PRO A 255 -14.11 -3.10 26.36
C PRO A 255 -15.58 -2.68 26.17
N GLU A 256 -16.05 -1.70 26.94
CA GLU A 256 -17.42 -1.20 26.89
C GLU A 256 -17.68 -0.40 25.61
N THR A 257 -16.79 0.52 25.28
CA THR A 257 -16.92 1.33 24.06
C THR A 257 -16.78 0.48 22.79
N PHE A 258 -15.90 -0.51 22.79
CA PHE A 258 -15.77 -1.48 21.68
C PHE A 258 -17.07 -2.26 21.48
N ALA A 259 -17.61 -2.84 22.56
CA ALA A 259 -18.85 -3.61 22.50
C ALA A 259 -20.05 -2.73 22.09
N ALA A 260 -20.09 -1.47 22.53
CA ALA A 260 -21.14 -0.53 22.16
C ALA A 260 -21.07 -0.12 20.68
N THR A 261 -19.87 0.21 20.18
CA THR A 261 -19.65 0.61 18.79
C THR A 261 -19.99 -0.53 17.83
N TYR A 262 -19.37 -1.70 17.99
CA TYR A 262 -19.61 -2.83 17.09
C TYR A 262 -20.95 -3.54 17.34
N GLY A 263 -21.51 -3.43 18.55
CA GLY A 263 -22.84 -3.97 18.86
C GLY A 263 -24.00 -3.11 18.34
N ALA A 264 -23.75 -1.84 18.01
CA ALA A 264 -24.73 -0.96 17.40
C ALA A 264 -24.72 -1.03 15.86
N GLU A 265 -23.72 -1.69 15.26
CA GLU A 265 -23.61 -1.81 13.80
C GLU A 265 -24.80 -2.58 13.23
N SER A 266 -25.41 -2.03 12.17
CA SER A 266 -26.51 -2.71 11.47
C SER A 266 -25.99 -3.98 10.78
N PRO A 267 -26.71 -5.11 10.82
CA PRO A 267 -26.40 -6.28 9.99
C PRO A 267 -26.38 -5.99 8.48
N THR A 268 -26.97 -4.87 8.07
CA THR A 268 -26.98 -4.39 6.68
C THR A 268 -25.94 -3.29 6.42
N SER A 269 -24.95 -3.11 7.30
CA SER A 269 -23.90 -2.11 7.07
C SER A 269 -23.15 -2.44 5.78
N ARG A 270 -22.78 -1.40 5.02
CA ARG A 270 -22.10 -1.58 3.72
C ARG A 270 -20.78 -2.34 3.87
N ARG A 271 -20.07 -2.08 4.97
CA ARG A 271 -18.84 -2.77 5.38
C ARG A 271 -19.01 -4.28 5.49
N LEU A 272 -20.10 -4.75 6.11
CA LEU A 272 -20.38 -6.19 6.27
C LEU A 272 -20.83 -6.85 4.96
N GLN A 273 -21.47 -6.08 4.06
CA GLN A 273 -21.89 -6.59 2.75
C GLN A 273 -20.72 -6.83 1.79
N ILE A 274 -19.69 -5.98 1.82
CA ILE A 274 -18.53 -6.09 0.93
C ILE A 274 -17.79 -7.43 1.10
N GLU A 275 -17.68 -7.91 2.34
CA GLU A 275 -17.10 -9.23 2.61
C GLU A 275 -17.92 -10.35 1.95
N GLN A 276 -19.24 -10.25 2.00
CA GLN A 276 -20.15 -11.25 1.40
C GLN A 276 -20.12 -11.22 -0.13
N ASP A 277 -19.97 -10.04 -0.71
CA ASP A 277 -20.04 -9.83 -2.16
C ASP A 277 -18.71 -10.10 -2.88
N GLY A 278 -17.57 -10.05 -2.17
CA GLY A 278 -16.26 -10.06 -2.83
C GLY A 278 -15.12 -10.75 -2.10
N GLY A 279 -15.34 -11.41 -0.95
CA GLY A 279 -14.29 -12.14 -0.24
C GLY A 279 -13.11 -11.27 0.22
N PHE A 280 -13.32 -9.97 0.34
CA PHE A 280 -12.36 -9.00 0.88
C PHE A 280 -12.39 -9.03 2.41
N GLU A 281 -11.26 -8.75 3.07
CA GLU A 281 -11.27 -8.55 4.53
C GLU A 281 -12.18 -7.39 4.93
N THR A 282 -12.87 -7.55 6.05
CA THR A 282 -13.76 -6.52 6.57
C THR A 282 -12.95 -5.29 7.01
N ILE A 283 -13.20 -4.13 6.39
CA ILE A 283 -12.71 -2.82 6.87
C ILE A 283 -13.03 -2.72 8.37
N SER A 284 -12.12 -2.25 9.23
CA SER A 284 -12.32 -2.34 10.68
C SER A 284 -11.83 -1.08 11.40
N LEU A 285 -12.70 -0.48 12.21
CA LEU A 285 -12.30 0.63 13.08
C LEU A 285 -11.37 0.10 14.19
N ILE A 286 -10.13 0.57 14.23
CA ILE A 286 -9.15 0.16 15.25
C ILE A 286 -8.92 1.23 16.30
N LEU A 287 -9.02 2.52 15.95
CA LEU A 287 -8.89 3.63 16.89
C LEU A 287 -10.03 4.63 16.70
N PRO A 288 -11.06 4.65 17.58
CA PRO A 288 -12.20 5.53 17.42
C PRO A 288 -11.85 7.00 17.69
N SER A 289 -12.61 7.92 17.09
CA SER A 289 -12.63 9.31 17.53
C SER A 289 -13.62 9.51 18.68
N THR A 290 -13.44 10.58 19.46
CA THR A 290 -14.44 11.02 20.45
C THR A 290 -15.63 11.74 19.85
N ALA A 291 -15.60 12.04 18.55
CA ALA A 291 -16.70 12.70 17.86
C ALA A 291 -17.91 11.77 17.68
N VAL A 292 -19.08 12.39 17.53
CA VAL A 292 -20.35 11.71 17.27
C VAL A 292 -20.31 11.03 15.88
N PRO A 293 -21.03 9.92 15.65
CA PRO A 293 -21.18 9.33 14.32
C PRO A 293 -21.47 10.38 13.25
N ILE A 294 -20.84 10.24 12.09
CA ILE A 294 -20.98 11.20 11.00
C ILE A 294 -22.41 11.07 10.47
N PRO A 295 -23.23 12.15 10.49
CA PRO A 295 -24.55 12.09 9.90
C PRO A 295 -24.42 11.71 8.42
N ASN A 296 -25.27 10.80 7.93
CA ASN A 296 -25.40 10.49 6.50
C ASN A 296 -25.50 11.80 5.73
N SER A 297 -24.40 12.20 5.10
CA SER A 297 -24.32 13.47 4.40
C SER A 297 -24.42 13.17 2.91
N ASP A 298 -25.65 13.21 2.42
CA ASP A 298 -25.95 13.24 0.99
C ASP A 298 -25.03 14.27 0.32
N GLY A 299 -24.15 13.79 -0.57
CA GLY A 299 -23.53 14.63 -1.60
C GLY A 299 -22.31 15.50 -1.24
N ARG A 300 -21.69 15.45 -0.06
CA ARG A 300 -20.38 16.14 0.14
C ARG A 300 -19.20 15.28 -0.30
N HIS A 301 -18.73 15.43 -1.53
CA HIS A 301 -17.35 15.11 -1.88
C HIS A 301 -16.47 16.14 -1.18
N ILE A 302 -15.90 15.79 -0.03
CA ILE A 302 -14.88 16.64 0.60
C ILE A 302 -13.55 16.11 0.07
N PHE A 303 -13.14 16.61 -1.10
CA PHE A 303 -11.76 16.97 -1.51
C PHE A 303 -11.68 17.13 -3.04
N ASP A 304 -11.15 18.29 -3.46
CA ASP A 304 -10.67 18.58 -4.81
C ASP A 304 -9.20 18.11 -4.90
N GLY A 305 -8.93 17.03 -5.63
CA GLY A 305 -7.57 16.56 -5.89
C GLY A 305 -7.59 15.40 -6.88
N GLU A 306 -6.86 15.55 -7.98
CA GLU A 306 -6.97 14.75 -9.21
C GLU A 306 -6.53 13.27 -9.15
N ASP A 307 -6.32 12.69 -7.96
CA ASP A 307 -5.90 11.30 -7.84
C ASP A 307 -7.12 10.41 -7.49
N TYR A 308 -7.74 9.90 -8.54
CA TYR A 308 -8.90 9.00 -8.51
C TYR A 308 -8.62 7.70 -7.75
N LEU A 309 -9.30 7.53 -6.63
CA LEU A 309 -9.97 6.27 -6.27
C LEU A 309 -11.41 6.61 -5.87
N PRO A 310 -12.45 6.01 -6.48
CA PRO A 310 -13.85 6.25 -6.12
C PRO A 310 -14.18 5.48 -4.83
N LEU A 311 -13.56 5.83 -3.71
CA LEU A 311 -13.55 4.97 -2.52
C LEU A 311 -13.81 5.70 -1.19
N ALA A 312 -14.80 6.59 -1.19
CA ALA A 312 -15.83 6.32 -0.19
C ALA A 312 -17.21 6.73 -0.65
N GLU A 313 -18.04 5.71 -0.84
CA GLU A 313 -19.39 5.82 -0.32
C GLU A 313 -19.26 6.12 1.18
N LYS A 314 -19.66 7.31 1.64
CA LYS A 314 -19.69 7.63 3.08
C LYS A 314 -20.43 6.59 3.92
N ALA A 315 -21.29 5.79 3.28
CA ALA A 315 -21.95 4.64 3.88
C ALA A 315 -21.00 3.55 4.41
N LEU A 316 -19.72 3.56 4.01
CA LEU A 316 -18.69 2.65 4.53
C LEU A 316 -18.28 2.95 5.98
N TYR A 317 -18.29 4.24 6.36
CA TYR A 317 -17.71 4.73 7.60
C TYR A 317 -18.76 5.41 8.47
N GLU A 318 -19.33 4.67 9.41
CA GLU A 318 -20.34 5.19 10.34
C GLU A 318 -19.72 6.06 11.45
N HIS A 319 -18.46 5.82 11.80
CA HIS A 319 -17.78 6.45 12.91
C HIS A 319 -16.49 7.17 12.45
N PRO A 320 -16.18 8.35 13.00
CA PRO A 320 -14.86 8.94 12.82
C PRO A 320 -13.81 8.13 13.59
N GLY A 321 -12.60 8.02 13.02
CA GLY A 321 -11.49 7.25 13.60
C GLY A 321 -10.53 6.68 12.55
N LEU A 322 -9.56 5.89 13.01
CA LEU A 322 -8.61 5.17 12.16
C LEU A 322 -9.14 3.76 11.88
N TYR A 323 -9.28 3.44 10.60
CA TYR A 323 -9.72 2.15 10.09
C TYR A 323 -8.55 1.39 9.50
N THR A 324 -8.55 0.07 9.63
CA THR A 324 -7.82 -0.81 8.71
C THR A 324 -8.69 -1.07 7.50
N THR A 325 -8.10 -1.06 6.31
CA THR A 325 -8.81 -1.16 5.04
C THR A 325 -8.18 -2.22 4.17
N PHE A 326 -9.04 -2.98 3.51
CA PHE A 326 -8.62 -3.90 2.46
C PHE A 326 -9.51 -3.65 1.26
N VAL A 327 -8.95 -2.97 0.25
CA VAL A 327 -9.76 -2.47 -0.86
C VAL A 327 -9.44 -3.21 -2.16
N GLN A 328 -8.26 -3.83 -2.27
CA GLN A 328 -7.79 -4.46 -3.50
C GLN A 328 -7.00 -5.75 -3.22
N PRO A 329 -6.90 -6.68 -4.20
CA PRO A 329 -6.19 -7.95 -4.04
C PRO A 329 -4.72 -7.85 -3.60
N THR A 330 -4.08 -6.70 -3.82
CA THR A 330 -2.69 -6.40 -3.39
C THR A 330 -2.62 -5.33 -2.31
N SER A 331 -3.72 -5.08 -1.60
CA SER A 331 -3.72 -4.15 -0.46
C SER A 331 -3.13 -4.81 0.78
N ASP A 332 -2.40 -4.01 1.55
CA ASP A 332 -1.99 -4.36 2.89
C ASP A 332 -3.19 -4.46 3.84
N GLY A 333 -3.30 -5.57 4.58
CA GLY A 333 -4.32 -5.75 5.61
C GLY A 333 -4.14 -4.82 6.81
N ASP A 334 -2.93 -4.30 6.99
CA ASP A 334 -2.58 -3.23 7.92
C ASP A 334 -2.62 -1.83 7.28
N GLY A 335 -3.08 -1.70 6.03
CA GLY A 335 -3.34 -0.42 5.38
C GLY A 335 -4.43 0.35 6.11
N THR A 336 -4.24 1.65 6.31
CA THR A 336 -5.11 2.48 7.15
C THR A 336 -5.74 3.66 6.41
N ASP A 337 -7.00 3.93 6.79
CA ASP A 337 -7.73 5.12 6.42
C ASP A 337 -8.13 5.91 7.68
N LEU A 338 -7.90 7.21 7.67
CA LEU A 338 -8.29 8.09 8.77
C LEU A 338 -9.53 8.91 8.38
N VAL A 339 -10.61 8.74 9.14
CA VAL A 339 -11.83 9.52 9.00
C VAL A 339 -11.92 10.52 10.13
N THR A 340 -11.88 11.81 9.78
CA THR A 340 -11.95 12.92 10.76
C THR A 340 -13.37 13.10 11.30
N ALA A 341 -13.51 13.80 12.43
CA ALA A 341 -14.80 14.18 13.01
C ALA A 341 -15.69 14.98 12.04
N GLN A 342 -15.08 15.72 11.12
CA GLN A 342 -15.75 16.53 10.10
C GLN A 342 -16.15 15.70 8.87
N GLY A 343 -15.83 14.40 8.85
CA GLY A 343 -16.09 13.48 7.74
C GLY A 343 -15.12 13.61 6.57
N ALA A 344 -14.02 14.36 6.73
CA ALA A 344 -12.91 14.34 5.78
C ALA A 344 -12.15 13.00 5.92
N MET A 345 -11.80 12.39 4.79
CA MET A 345 -11.15 11.09 4.74
C MET A 345 -9.72 11.23 4.24
N ASN A 346 -8.82 10.43 4.79
CA ASN A 346 -7.40 10.38 4.47
C ASN A 346 -6.75 11.77 4.41
N PRO A 347 -6.85 12.55 5.50
CA PRO A 347 -6.23 13.87 5.58
C PRO A 347 -4.69 13.81 5.57
N ILE A 348 -4.11 12.61 5.71
CA ILE A 348 -2.68 12.30 5.59
C ILE A 348 -2.54 11.44 4.33
N ARG A 349 -1.57 11.77 3.47
CA ARG A 349 -1.35 11.07 2.20
C ARG A 349 0.12 11.07 1.82
N PHE A 350 0.51 10.05 1.05
CA PHE A 350 1.77 10.12 0.31
C PHE A 350 1.71 11.17 -0.80
N ASP A 351 2.85 11.79 -1.05
CA ASP A 351 3.05 12.71 -2.15
C ASP A 351 3.37 11.96 -3.46
N GLY A 352 2.33 11.75 -4.27
CA GLY A 352 2.39 11.00 -5.53
C GLY A 352 2.20 9.50 -5.36
N SER A 353 2.45 8.74 -6.42
CA SER A 353 2.38 7.28 -6.43
C SER A 353 3.70 6.63 -6.01
N ARG A 354 3.61 5.40 -5.48
CA ARG A 354 4.77 4.54 -5.25
C ARG A 354 5.42 4.25 -6.60
N PRO A 355 6.70 4.57 -6.82
CA PRO A 355 7.29 4.49 -8.16
C PRO A 355 7.81 3.11 -8.55
N TRP A 356 7.88 2.15 -7.63
CA TRP A 356 8.34 0.78 -7.90
C TRP A 356 7.23 -0.29 -7.94
N GLY A 357 5.98 0.07 -7.67
CA GLY A 357 4.88 -0.88 -7.62
C GLY A 357 3.53 -0.19 -7.44
N PRO A 358 2.42 -0.95 -7.44
CA PRO A 358 1.06 -0.41 -7.28
C PRO A 358 0.94 0.44 -6.00
N GLY A 359 0.08 1.45 -6.03
CA GLY A 359 -0.18 2.24 -4.82
C GLY A 359 -0.73 1.37 -3.69
N GLY A 360 -0.34 1.68 -2.47
CA GLY A 360 -0.87 1.07 -1.25
C GLY A 360 -1.48 2.11 -0.32
N ASN A 361 -2.33 1.65 0.60
CA ASN A 361 -2.79 2.48 1.70
C ASN A 361 -1.63 2.76 2.68
N ILE A 362 -1.74 3.82 3.48
CA ILE A 362 -0.74 4.10 4.51
C ILE A 362 -0.80 2.98 5.55
N ARG A 363 0.24 2.15 5.61
CA ARG A 363 0.31 1.07 6.61
C ARG A 363 0.29 1.63 8.04
N LEU A 364 -0.25 0.86 8.97
CA LEU A 364 -0.43 1.29 10.35
C LEU A 364 0.91 1.72 10.99
N GLU A 365 2.01 1.02 10.72
CA GLU A 365 3.34 1.41 11.23
C GLU A 365 3.74 2.81 10.77
N VAL A 366 3.49 3.15 9.49
CA VAL A 366 3.81 4.47 8.91
C VAL A 366 2.91 5.55 9.49
N MET A 367 1.62 5.26 9.68
CA MET A 367 0.69 6.17 10.35
C MET A 367 1.13 6.46 11.79
N LEU A 368 1.56 5.44 12.51
CA LEU A 368 2.04 5.56 13.89
C LEU A 368 3.37 6.31 13.96
N ASP A 369 4.31 6.06 13.06
CA ASP A 369 5.56 6.84 12.95
C ASP A 369 5.30 8.31 12.72
N PHE A 370 4.36 8.61 11.83
CA PHE A 370 3.93 9.97 11.58
C PHE A 370 3.39 10.63 12.87
N TRP A 371 2.57 9.92 13.65
CA TRP A 371 2.06 10.43 14.93
C TRP A 371 3.17 10.59 15.97
N ILE A 372 4.09 9.62 16.06
CA ILE A 372 5.27 9.67 16.92
C ILE A 372 6.08 10.92 16.62
N ALA A 373 6.38 11.19 15.35
CA ALA A 373 7.17 12.34 14.94
C ALA A 373 6.53 13.67 15.41
N HIS A 374 5.21 13.82 15.27
CA HIS A 374 4.50 15.02 15.71
C HIS A 374 4.47 15.19 17.23
N VAL A 375 4.32 14.10 17.99
CA VAL A 375 4.42 14.13 19.45
C VAL A 375 5.85 14.44 19.89
N VAL A 376 6.83 13.78 19.30
CA VAL A 376 8.24 13.89 19.69
C VAL A 376 8.78 15.29 19.44
N ASN A 377 8.46 15.86 18.27
CA ASN A 377 8.88 17.20 17.87
C ASN A 377 8.08 18.32 18.56
N GLY A 378 7.03 17.99 19.31
CA GLY A 378 6.17 18.96 19.99
C GLY A 378 5.23 19.71 19.05
N THR A 379 5.07 19.26 17.80
CA THR A 379 4.04 19.76 16.88
C THR A 379 2.65 19.47 17.43
N TRP A 380 2.48 18.31 18.05
CA TRP A 380 1.28 17.97 18.80
C TRP A 380 1.50 18.21 20.29
N GLU A 381 0.71 19.12 20.84
CA GLU A 381 0.64 19.38 22.27
C GLU A 381 0.11 18.16 23.03
N VAL A 382 0.69 17.89 24.20
CA VAL A 382 0.31 16.82 25.11
C VAL A 382 -0.15 17.42 26.45
N GLY A 383 -1.41 17.18 26.81
CA GLY A 383 -2.02 17.58 28.08
C GLY A 383 -2.20 16.40 29.04
N SER A 384 -2.99 16.59 30.11
CA SER A 384 -3.22 15.55 31.14
C SER A 384 -3.93 14.31 30.61
N GLU A 385 -4.67 14.45 29.51
CA GLU A 385 -5.45 13.38 28.88
C GLU A 385 -4.77 12.79 27.62
N GLY A 386 -3.47 13.06 27.43
CA GLY A 386 -2.73 12.67 26.22
C GLY A 386 -2.67 13.83 25.21
N VAL A 387 -2.70 13.53 23.90
CA VAL A 387 -2.63 14.57 22.86
C VAL A 387 -3.79 15.55 22.99
N SER A 388 -3.47 16.83 23.24
CA SER A 388 -4.45 17.92 23.44
C SER A 388 -4.66 18.79 22.20
N THR A 389 -3.88 18.55 21.14
CA THR A 389 -4.04 19.23 19.85
C THR A 389 -5.45 18.99 19.32
N SER A 390 -6.09 20.05 18.79
CA SER A 390 -7.46 19.98 18.25
C SER A 390 -7.54 19.04 17.04
N ASP A 391 -8.60 18.26 16.97
CA ASP A 391 -8.98 17.41 15.83
C ASP A 391 -9.03 18.16 14.49
N ASN A 392 -9.35 19.46 14.51
CA ASN A 392 -9.28 20.33 13.32
C ASN A 392 -7.88 20.40 12.69
N TRP A 393 -6.82 19.98 13.39
CA TRP A 393 -5.48 19.87 12.82
C TRP A 393 -5.46 19.02 11.53
N PHE A 394 -6.31 18.00 11.43
CA PHE A 394 -6.43 17.18 10.23
C PHE A 394 -7.16 17.85 9.07
N THR A 395 -7.89 18.94 9.30
CA THR A 395 -8.69 19.63 8.27
C THR A 395 -8.23 21.05 7.99
N ASP A 396 -7.40 21.62 8.86
CA ASP A 396 -6.83 22.96 8.70
C ASP A 396 -5.91 23.04 7.46
N ALA A 397 -6.17 23.99 6.57
CA ALA A 397 -5.33 24.22 5.39
C ALA A 397 -3.88 24.56 5.74
N GLN A 398 -3.62 25.17 6.91
CA GLN A 398 -2.27 25.56 7.34
C GLN A 398 -1.38 24.35 7.68
N THR A 399 -1.97 23.19 7.97
CA THR A 399 -1.24 21.97 8.34
C THR A 399 -1.00 21.05 7.14
N ILE A 400 -1.40 21.43 5.92
CA ILE A 400 -1.38 20.52 4.76
C ILE A 400 0.01 19.95 4.45
N GLU A 401 1.05 20.77 4.52
CA GLU A 401 2.43 20.32 4.27
C GLU A 401 2.92 19.39 5.37
N ALA A 402 2.50 19.62 6.62
CA ALA A 402 2.81 18.74 7.75
C ALA A 402 2.07 17.39 7.71
N ARG A 403 1.13 17.21 6.77
CA ARG A 403 0.33 15.99 6.56
C ARG A 403 0.74 15.20 5.31
N ARG A 404 1.76 15.64 4.58
CA ARG A 404 2.30 14.94 3.42
C ARG A 404 3.41 13.99 3.84
N LEU A 405 3.30 12.74 3.40
CA LEU A 405 4.33 11.72 3.53
C LEU A 405 5.11 11.64 2.23
N ALA A 406 6.42 11.40 2.32
CA ALA A 406 7.23 11.07 1.15
C ALA A 406 7.32 9.55 0.99
N TRP A 407 7.29 9.08 -0.25
CA TRP A 407 7.76 7.73 -0.54
C TRP A 407 9.27 7.69 -0.31
N THR A 408 9.72 6.77 0.53
CA THR A 408 11.14 6.55 0.82
C THR A 408 11.53 5.13 0.47
N GLU A 409 12.82 4.88 0.30
CA GLU A 409 13.34 3.53 0.09
C GLU A 409 13.06 2.59 1.27
N ASP A 410 12.68 3.10 2.45
CA ASP A 410 12.27 2.28 3.59
C ASP A 410 10.78 1.89 3.52
N CYS A 411 9.99 2.59 2.69
CA CYS A 411 8.64 2.15 2.36
C CYS A 411 8.72 0.83 1.58
N ARG A 412 7.86 -0.12 1.93
CA ARG A 412 7.79 -1.40 1.21
C ARG A 412 7.14 -1.23 -0.16
#